data_AF-A0A1B9C0W1-F1
#
_entry.id   AF-A0A1B9C0W1-F1
#
_cell.length_a   1.000
_cell.length_b   1.000
_cell.length_c   1.000
_cell.angle_alpha   90.00
_cell.angle_beta   90.00
_cell.angle_gamma   90.00
#
_symmetry.space_group_name_H-M   'P 1'
#
loop_
_entity.id
_entity.type
_entity.pdbx_description
1 polymer ?
#
loop_
_entity_poly.entity_id
_entity_poly.type
_entity_poly.pdbx_seq_one_letter_code
_entity_poly.pdbx_strand_id
1 'polypeptide(L)'
;MIIFGYDITLSDATFFLALVTAVSVIFTAIVAWYTRKLADHNKELVDQNSKLVIKNDELMRQNERHHMDDARPIVIIEHDDNIERYDARSIVSSIKESGANLGNNYATFSLNGQLRNIGVGIALDVTLMIRFEKSSRKEIIAEFPPLEAASGSRQLGAIEFHTTTLDSDFLGPNNQFKYNEYQSAPGQLWEIYISYKDIYGRLFYTKHPKNPQERWTTLGEPECGIPPGKSKEESSRELELCKTNSQSGSEWPGLHD
;
A
#
# COMPACT_ATOMS: atom_id res chain seq x y z
N MET A 1 1.82 -52.30 -85.89
CA MET A 1 0.93 -51.32 -85.23
C MET A 1 -0.43 -51.99 -85.07
N ILE A 2 -0.61 -52.70 -83.96
CA ILE A 2 -1.86 -53.38 -83.62
C ILE A 2 -2.53 -52.48 -82.58
N ILE A 3 -3.57 -51.76 -82.99
CA ILE A 3 -4.44 -51.01 -82.10
C ILE A 3 -5.41 -52.04 -81.54
N PHE A 4 -5.16 -52.52 -80.32
CA PHE A 4 -6.15 -53.31 -79.57
C PHE A 4 -7.31 -52.38 -79.22
N GLY A 5 -8.35 -52.38 -80.05
CA GLY A 5 -9.65 -51.81 -79.73
C GLY A 5 -10.35 -52.72 -78.73
N TYR A 6 -10.15 -52.46 -77.44
CA TYR A 6 -11.04 -52.97 -76.42
C TYR A 6 -12.33 -52.14 -76.52
N ASP A 7 -13.39 -52.72 -77.12
CA ASP A 7 -14.75 -52.21 -76.97
C ASP A 7 -15.14 -52.40 -75.49
N ILE A 8 -14.80 -51.41 -74.67
CA ILE A 8 -15.35 -51.30 -73.32
C ILE A 8 -16.84 -51.09 -73.51
N THR A 9 -17.62 -52.12 -73.24
CA THR A 9 -19.08 -51.98 -73.25
C THR A 9 -19.44 -50.87 -72.25
N LEU A 10 -20.38 -50.00 -72.60
CA LEU A 10 -20.80 -48.86 -71.76
C LEU A 10 -21.13 -49.30 -70.31
N SER A 11 -21.50 -50.58 -70.13
CA SER A 11 -21.79 -51.27 -68.87
C SER A 11 -20.55 -51.48 -67.98
N ASP A 12 -19.40 -51.80 -68.55
CA ASP A 12 -18.16 -52.05 -67.78
C ASP A 12 -17.59 -50.73 -67.26
N ALA A 13 -17.59 -49.69 -68.09
CA ALA A 13 -17.14 -48.35 -67.70
C ALA A 13 -17.99 -47.76 -66.57
N THR A 14 -19.30 -47.99 -66.58
CA THR A 14 -20.20 -47.54 -65.51
C THR A 14 -20.00 -48.31 -64.21
N PHE A 15 -19.70 -49.61 -64.28
CA PHE A 15 -19.34 -50.40 -63.10
C PHE A 15 -18.03 -49.92 -62.45
N PHE A 16 -16.98 -49.70 -63.24
CA PHE A 16 -15.71 -49.19 -62.70
C PHE A 16 -15.85 -47.79 -62.10
N LEU A 17 -16.61 -46.90 -62.74
CA LEU A 17 -16.89 -45.57 -62.21
C LEU A 17 -17.63 -45.66 -60.87
N ALA A 18 -18.64 -46.52 -60.77
CA ALA A 18 -19.38 -46.74 -59.52
C ALA A 18 -18.48 -47.28 -58.40
N LEU A 19 -17.59 -48.23 -58.71
CA LEU A 19 -16.62 -48.78 -57.76
C LEU A 19 -15.64 -47.71 -57.25
N VAL A 20 -15.06 -46.91 -58.15
CA VAL A 20 -14.14 -45.82 -57.78
C VAL A 20 -14.85 -44.77 -56.92
N THR A 21 -16.10 -44.44 -57.25
CA THR A 21 -16.90 -43.50 -56.47
C THR A 21 -17.19 -44.06 -55.08
N ALA A 22 -17.55 -45.35 -54.98
CA ALA A 22 -17.79 -46.02 -53.69
C ALA A 22 -16.54 -46.05 -52.80
N VAL A 23 -15.37 -46.38 -53.37
CA VAL A 23 -14.09 -46.36 -52.66
C VAL A 23 -13.75 -44.94 -52.21
N SER A 24 -13.97 -43.93 -53.06
CA SER A 24 -13.75 -42.53 -52.71
C SER A 24 -14.64 -42.06 -51.57
N VAL A 25 -15.92 -42.46 -51.53
CA VAL A 25 -16.83 -42.13 -50.43
C VAL A 25 -16.36 -42.76 -49.13
N ILE A 26 -15.90 -44.02 -49.15
CA ILE A 26 -15.36 -44.71 -47.97
C ILE A 26 -14.11 -43.98 -47.45
N PHE A 27 -13.18 -43.62 -48.33
CA PHE A 27 -11.97 -42.90 -47.92
C PHE A 27 -12.31 -41.52 -47.32
N THR A 28 -13.21 -40.78 -47.96
CA THR A 28 -13.69 -39.49 -47.44
C THR A 28 -14.35 -39.64 -46.08
N ALA A 29 -15.15 -40.68 -45.86
CA ALA A 29 -15.76 -40.96 -44.56
C ALA A 29 -14.71 -41.25 -43.47
N ILE A 30 -13.65 -42.00 -43.80
CA ILE A 30 -12.53 -42.28 -42.89
C ILE A 30 -11.79 -40.99 -42.53
N VAL A 31 -11.43 -40.17 -43.53
CA VAL A 31 -10.73 -38.89 -43.31
C VAL A 31 -11.59 -37.94 -42.48
N ALA A 32 -12.90 -37.85 -42.76
CA ALA A 32 -13.83 -37.04 -41.97
C ALA A 32 -13.90 -37.51 -40.51
N TRP A 33 -13.90 -38.82 -40.26
CA TRP A 33 -13.87 -39.39 -38.92
C TRP A 33 -12.58 -39.03 -38.16
N TYR A 34 -11.40 -39.19 -38.79
CA TYR A 34 -10.12 -38.79 -38.18
C TYR A 34 -10.03 -37.28 -37.93
N THR A 35 -10.51 -36.47 -38.87
CA THR A 35 -10.52 -35.00 -38.75
C THR A 35 -11.40 -34.57 -37.57
N ARG A 36 -12.56 -35.20 -37.40
CA ARG A 36 -13.44 -34.97 -36.24
C ARG A 36 -12.74 -35.33 -34.93
N LYS A 37 -12.09 -36.50 -34.87
CA LYS A 37 -11.35 -36.93 -33.67
C LYS A 37 -10.20 -35.98 -33.31
N LEU A 38 -9.47 -35.47 -34.31
CA LEU A 38 -8.42 -34.46 -34.12
C LEU A 38 -8.99 -33.12 -33.63
N ALA A 39 -10.13 -32.69 -34.18
CA ALA A 39 -10.80 -31.47 -33.75
C ALA A 39 -11.27 -31.57 -32.29
N ASP A 40 -11.85 -32.71 -31.90
CA ASP A 40 -12.27 -32.98 -30.52
C ASP A 40 -11.07 -32.98 -29.56
N HIS A 41 -9.94 -33.60 -29.94
CA HIS A 41 -8.72 -33.60 -29.12
C HIS A 41 -8.08 -32.21 -29.01
N ASN A 42 -8.03 -31.44 -30.11
CA ASN A 42 -7.55 -30.06 -30.07
C ASN A 42 -8.43 -29.19 -29.17
N LYS A 43 -9.75 -29.40 -29.18
CA LYS A 43 -10.67 -28.68 -28.30
C LYS A 43 -10.38 -28.98 -26.83
N GLU A 44 -10.11 -30.24 -26.48
CA GLU A 44 -9.73 -30.63 -25.13
C GLU A 44 -8.39 -30.01 -24.70
N LEU A 45 -7.39 -30.02 -25.57
CA LEU A 45 -6.09 -29.39 -25.30
C LEU A 45 -6.21 -27.88 -25.09
N VAL A 46 -7.04 -27.20 -25.89
CA VAL A 46 -7.31 -25.76 -25.72
C VAL A 46 -8.02 -25.50 -24.38
N ASP A 47 -8.98 -26.33 -23.98
CA ASP A 47 -9.66 -26.20 -22.68
C ASP A 47 -8.74 -26.47 -21.49
N GLN A 48 -7.84 -27.45 -21.61
CA GLN A 48 -6.82 -27.71 -20.58
C GLN A 48 -5.83 -26.55 -20.48
N ASN A 49 -5.36 -26.04 -21.62
CA ASN A 49 -4.45 -24.90 -21.65
C ASN A 49 -5.10 -23.63 -21.08
N SER A 50 -6.37 -23.36 -21.40
CA SER A 50 -7.08 -22.20 -20.84
C SER A 50 -7.20 -22.30 -19.31
N LYS A 51 -7.52 -23.49 -18.78
CA LYS A 51 -7.56 -23.75 -17.33
C LYS A 51 -6.19 -23.58 -16.66
N LEU A 52 -5.12 -24.02 -17.32
CA LEU A 52 -3.75 -23.85 -16.81
C LEU A 52 -3.33 -22.38 -16.78
N VAL A 53 -3.67 -21.60 -17.80
CA VAL A 53 -3.40 -20.15 -17.84
C VAL A 53 -4.10 -19.46 -16.68
N ILE A 54 -5.41 -19.73 -16.47
CA ILE A 54 -6.17 -19.14 -15.36
C ILE A 54 -5.56 -19.49 -13.99
N LYS A 55 -5.16 -20.75 -13.80
CA LYS A 55 -4.52 -21.17 -12.54
C LYS A 55 -3.15 -20.53 -12.33
N ASN A 56 -2.36 -20.38 -13.39
CA ASN A 56 -1.06 -19.74 -13.31
C ASN A 56 -1.22 -18.26 -12.94
N ASP A 57 -2.15 -17.56 -13.57
CA ASP A 57 -2.46 -16.16 -13.23
C ASP A 57 -2.86 -16.00 -11.76
N GLU A 58 -3.69 -16.91 -11.22
CA GLU A 58 -4.08 -16.86 -9.81
C GLU A 58 -2.91 -17.14 -8.86
N LEU A 59 -2.06 -18.11 -9.19
CA LEU A 59 -0.85 -18.40 -8.41
C LEU A 59 0.13 -17.23 -8.44
N MET A 60 0.31 -16.58 -9.60
CA MET A 60 1.14 -15.39 -9.73
C MET A 60 0.60 -14.25 -8.87
N ARG A 61 -0.71 -13.97 -8.91
CA ARG A 61 -1.34 -12.96 -8.03
C ARG A 61 -1.24 -13.31 -6.55
N GLN A 62 -1.34 -14.58 -6.20
CA GLN A 62 -1.16 -15.01 -4.82
C GLN A 62 0.29 -14.83 -4.36
N ASN A 63 1.24 -15.21 -5.20
CA ASN A 63 2.67 -15.05 -4.94
C ASN A 63 3.04 -13.57 -4.81
N GLU A 64 2.56 -12.71 -5.72
CA GLU A 64 2.73 -11.25 -5.63
C GLU A 64 2.21 -10.68 -4.32
N ARG A 65 1.02 -11.10 -3.89
CA ARG A 65 0.45 -10.70 -2.58
C ARG A 65 1.35 -11.14 -1.42
N HIS A 66 1.87 -12.36 -1.43
CA HIS A 66 2.78 -12.84 -0.39
C HIS A 66 4.10 -12.05 -0.38
N HIS A 67 4.71 -11.77 -1.54
CA HIS A 67 5.92 -10.93 -1.62
C HIS A 67 5.67 -9.51 -1.12
N MET A 68 4.48 -8.95 -1.41
CA MET A 68 4.10 -7.64 -0.90
C MET A 68 3.94 -7.63 0.61
N ASP A 69 3.38 -8.68 1.20
CA ASP A 69 3.18 -8.76 2.65
C ASP A 69 4.47 -9.09 3.41
N ASP A 70 5.37 -9.87 2.80
CA ASP A 70 6.70 -10.16 3.34
C ASP A 70 7.58 -8.91 3.36
N ALA A 71 7.40 -7.97 2.42
CA ALA A 71 8.12 -6.71 2.36
C ALA A 71 7.48 -5.59 3.21
N ARG A 72 6.68 -5.92 4.23
CA ARG A 72 5.99 -4.94 5.06
C ARG A 72 6.95 -4.26 6.05
N PRO A 73 7.07 -2.92 6.04
CA PRO A 73 7.72 -2.18 7.12
C PRO A 73 6.86 -2.20 8.38
N ILE A 74 7.51 -2.15 9.54
CA ILE A 74 6.84 -2.02 10.84
C ILE A 74 7.67 -1.06 11.68
N VAL A 75 7.22 0.19 11.77
CA VAL A 75 7.92 1.23 12.52
C VAL A 75 7.33 1.35 13.91
N ILE A 76 8.18 1.31 14.93
CA ILE A 76 7.83 1.45 16.34
C ILE A 76 8.77 2.46 17.02
N ILE A 77 8.32 3.01 18.15
CA ILE A 77 9.22 3.68 19.11
C ILE A 77 9.70 2.62 20.10
N GLU A 78 11.00 2.35 20.07
CA GLU A 78 11.69 1.51 21.05
C GLU A 78 12.31 2.43 22.10
N HIS A 79 12.22 2.05 23.37
CA HIS A 79 12.84 2.79 24.46
C HIS A 79 14.26 2.25 24.69
N ASP A 80 15.15 3.12 25.15
CA ASP A 80 16.54 2.70 25.44
C ASP A 80 16.54 1.63 26.55
N ASP A 81 17.26 0.53 26.34
CA ASP A 81 17.20 -0.72 27.12
C ASP A 81 17.64 -0.57 28.59
N ASN A 82 18.15 0.61 28.97
CA ASN A 82 18.72 0.89 30.29
C ASN A 82 17.70 1.33 31.35
N ILE A 83 16.41 1.45 31.03
CA ILE A 83 15.38 1.83 32.00
C ILE A 83 14.56 0.59 32.36
N GLU A 84 14.94 -0.08 33.45
CA GLU A 84 14.31 -1.30 34.03
C GLU A 84 12.79 -1.17 34.31
N ARG A 85 12.20 -0.01 34.07
CA ARG A 85 10.75 0.22 34.11
C ARG A 85 10.36 1.09 32.94
N TYR A 86 9.79 0.47 31.90
CA TYR A 86 9.08 1.17 30.84
C TYR A 86 7.99 2.05 31.47
N ASP A 87 8.28 3.32 31.68
CA ASP A 87 7.28 4.32 31.97
C ASP A 87 6.96 5.02 30.65
N ALA A 88 5.90 4.54 29.98
CA ALA A 88 5.38 5.16 28.77
C ALA A 88 5.18 6.68 28.95
N ARG A 89 4.93 7.16 30.17
CA ARG A 89 4.77 8.59 30.48
C ARG A 89 6.03 9.40 30.25
N SER A 90 7.20 8.76 30.23
CA SER A 90 8.49 9.40 30.00
C SER A 90 8.81 9.59 28.51
N ILE A 91 8.03 9.02 27.59
CA ILE A 91 8.28 9.14 26.14
C ILE A 91 8.19 10.60 25.72
N VAL A 92 7.19 11.34 26.19
CA VAL A 92 7.01 12.76 25.88
C VAL A 92 7.37 13.58 27.11
N SER A 93 8.39 14.43 27.00
CA SER A 93 8.75 15.39 28.04
C SER A 93 8.88 16.79 27.46
N SER A 94 8.45 17.81 28.20
CA SER A 94 8.67 19.19 27.80
C SER A 94 10.12 19.56 28.09
N ILE A 95 10.80 20.16 27.11
CA ILE A 95 12.09 20.79 27.37
C ILE A 95 11.78 22.16 27.97
N LYS A 96 12.28 22.42 29.17
CA LYS A 96 12.28 23.79 29.71
C LYS A 96 13.19 24.61 28.81
N GLU A 97 12.62 25.51 28.02
CA GLU A 97 13.43 26.58 27.45
C GLU A 97 13.98 27.43 28.59
N SER A 98 15.32 27.38 28.69
CA SER A 98 16.11 28.23 29.57
C SER A 98 16.23 29.59 28.91
N GLY A 99 15.63 30.62 29.53
CA GLY A 99 16.02 32.01 29.28
C GLY A 99 15.07 32.83 28.41
N ALA A 100 14.11 33.48 29.09
CA ALA A 100 13.88 34.93 29.10
C ALA A 100 13.81 35.79 27.80
N ASN A 101 13.99 35.28 26.58
CA ASN A 101 14.06 36.11 25.36
C ASN A 101 13.50 35.44 24.09
N LEU A 102 12.30 34.86 24.14
CA LEU A 102 11.70 34.24 22.95
C LEU A 102 10.43 34.96 22.51
N GLY A 103 10.63 35.98 21.69
CA GLY A 103 9.64 36.42 20.69
C GLY A 103 9.49 35.43 19.53
N ASN A 104 9.78 34.14 19.74
CA ASN A 104 9.82 33.14 18.69
C ASN A 104 8.67 32.14 18.85
N ASN A 105 8.00 31.91 17.74
CA ASN A 105 6.81 31.09 17.59
C ASN A 105 7.18 29.60 17.41
N TYR A 106 7.94 29.02 18.33
CA TYR A 106 8.22 27.59 18.31
C TYR A 106 8.14 27.00 19.72
N ALA A 107 7.91 25.70 19.81
CA ALA A 107 7.96 24.96 21.06
C ALA A 107 8.60 23.58 20.84
N THR A 108 9.35 23.09 21.83
CA THR A 108 10.23 21.93 21.62
C THR A 108 9.92 20.80 22.59
N PHE A 109 9.40 19.68 22.11
CA PHE A 109 9.22 18.49 22.96
C PHE A 109 10.42 17.57 22.83
N SER A 110 10.90 17.02 23.94
CA SER A 110 11.85 15.90 23.90
C SER A 110 11.07 14.61 23.82
N LEU A 111 11.36 13.84 22.78
CA LEU A 111 10.93 12.45 22.67
C LEU A 111 12.05 11.52 23.11
N ASN A 112 11.78 10.73 24.15
CA ASN A 112 12.75 9.77 24.68
C ASN A 112 12.53 8.40 24.02
N GLY A 113 13.56 7.92 23.32
CA GLY A 113 13.58 6.61 22.66
C GLY A 113 14.24 6.67 21.29
N GLN A 114 14.06 5.62 20.51
CA GLN A 114 14.51 5.52 19.12
C GLN A 114 13.36 5.04 18.24
N LEU A 115 13.19 5.67 17.08
CA LEU A 115 12.30 5.22 16.04
C LEU A 115 12.98 4.08 15.29
N ARG A 116 12.41 2.87 15.36
CA ARG A 116 13.00 1.66 14.79
C ARG A 116 12.03 0.99 13.83
N ASN A 117 12.54 0.61 12.66
CA ASN A 117 11.85 -0.28 11.75
C ASN A 117 12.23 -1.73 12.05
N ILE A 118 11.29 -2.47 12.62
CA ILE A 118 11.41 -3.91 12.91
C ILE A 118 10.84 -4.79 11.78
N GLY A 119 10.24 -4.16 10.76
CA GLY A 119 9.74 -4.86 9.57
C GLY A 119 10.86 -5.21 8.59
N VAL A 120 10.52 -6.04 7.61
CA VAL A 120 11.46 -6.52 6.57
C VAL A 120 11.51 -5.55 5.38
N GLY A 121 10.49 -4.69 5.23
CA GLY A 121 10.46 -3.62 4.22
C GLY A 121 11.12 -2.33 4.65
N ILE A 122 11.49 -1.48 3.70
CA ILE A 122 11.88 -0.08 3.93
C ILE A 122 10.62 0.74 4.25
N ALA A 123 10.69 1.59 5.28
CA ALA A 123 9.64 2.54 5.60
C ALA A 123 9.94 3.91 4.98
N LEU A 124 9.07 4.38 4.10
CA LEU A 124 9.13 5.68 3.44
C LEU A 124 8.16 6.67 4.12
N ASP A 125 8.34 7.97 3.87
CA ASP A 125 7.45 9.05 4.36
C ASP A 125 7.09 8.93 5.86
N VAL A 126 8.08 8.59 6.69
CA VAL A 126 7.85 8.28 8.09
C VAL A 126 7.49 9.56 8.83
N THR A 127 6.28 9.60 9.39
CA THR A 127 5.73 10.77 10.07
C THR A 127 5.26 10.34 11.45
N LEU A 128 5.68 11.07 12.48
CA LEU A 128 5.24 10.90 13.85
C LEU A 128 4.23 12.01 14.18
N MET A 129 3.08 11.63 14.71
CA MET A 129 2.03 12.52 15.16
C MET A 129 1.72 12.24 16.64
N ILE A 130 1.82 13.26 17.48
CA ILE A 130 1.40 13.19 18.89
C ILE A 130 0.08 13.93 19.01
N ARG A 131 -0.95 13.22 19.48
CA ARG A 131 -2.27 13.77 19.74
C ARG A 131 -2.52 13.87 21.23
N PHE A 132 -2.82 15.08 21.73
CA PHE A 132 -3.16 15.29 23.14
C PHE A 132 -4.69 15.30 23.32
N GLU A 133 -5.14 14.79 24.46
CA GLU A 133 -6.55 14.74 24.89
C GLU A 133 -7.50 14.13 23.87
N LYS A 134 -6.98 13.29 22.95
CA LYS A 134 -7.73 12.75 21.80
C LYS A 134 -8.34 13.84 20.90
N SER A 135 -7.79 15.05 20.90
CA SER A 135 -8.24 16.16 20.06
C SER A 135 -7.40 16.23 18.79
N SER A 136 -8.04 16.20 17.62
CA SER A 136 -7.37 16.51 16.35
C SER A 136 -6.80 17.93 16.31
N ARG A 137 -7.29 18.82 17.18
CA ARG A 137 -6.82 20.19 17.35
C ARG A 137 -5.63 20.35 18.27
N LYS A 138 -5.14 19.24 18.82
CA LYS A 138 -3.94 19.21 19.66
C LYS A 138 -2.99 18.17 19.11
N GLU A 139 -2.67 18.32 17.84
CA GLU A 139 -1.75 17.46 17.11
C GLU A 139 -0.40 18.14 16.89
N ILE A 140 0.63 17.32 16.96
CA ILE A 140 2.01 17.72 16.81
C ILE A 140 2.64 16.73 15.83
N ILE A 141 3.15 17.23 14.70
CA ILE A 141 3.60 16.40 13.58
C ILE A 141 5.10 16.60 13.35
N ALA A 142 5.83 15.51 13.16
CA ALA A 142 7.25 15.49 12.87
C ALA A 142 7.55 14.50 11.73
N GLU A 143 8.31 14.94 10.74
CA GLU A 143 8.70 14.11 9.60
C GLU A 143 10.11 13.55 9.79
N PHE A 144 10.30 12.32 9.34
CA PHE A 144 11.55 11.59 9.43
C PHE A 144 11.94 11.07 8.04
N PRO A 145 13.26 10.97 7.75
CA PRO A 145 13.74 10.33 6.54
C PRO A 145 13.35 8.84 6.55
N PRO A 146 13.45 8.18 5.38
CA PRO A 146 13.22 6.75 5.29
C PRO A 146 13.99 5.93 6.32
N LEU A 147 13.37 4.87 6.82
CA LEU A 147 14.01 3.90 7.71
C LEU A 147 14.26 2.59 6.97
N GLU A 148 15.52 2.15 7.00
CA GLU A 148 15.95 0.89 6.39
C GLU A 148 15.28 -0.33 7.04
N ALA A 149 15.24 -1.43 6.29
CA ALA A 149 14.68 -2.70 6.75
C ALA A 149 15.45 -3.30 7.93
N ALA A 150 14.74 -4.00 8.82
CA ALA A 150 15.21 -4.86 9.91
C ALA A 150 16.16 -4.23 10.97
N SER A 151 16.69 -3.04 10.73
CA SER A 151 17.74 -2.42 11.54
C SER A 151 17.80 -0.89 11.44
N GLY A 152 16.98 -0.27 10.59
CA GLY A 152 16.87 1.18 10.55
C GLY A 152 16.39 1.71 11.90
N SER A 153 17.29 2.36 12.63
CA SER A 153 17.01 3.01 13.91
C SER A 153 17.42 4.48 13.83
N ARG A 154 16.62 5.34 14.44
CA ARG A 154 16.91 6.76 14.57
C ARG A 154 16.58 7.23 15.97
N GLN A 155 17.58 7.76 16.66
CA GLN A 155 17.37 8.36 17.98
C GLN A 155 16.32 9.47 17.89
N LEU A 156 15.30 9.38 18.74
CA LEU A 156 14.39 10.48 18.97
C LEU A 156 15.08 11.47 19.94
N GLY A 157 14.94 12.74 19.64
CA GLY A 157 15.54 13.82 20.43
C GLY A 157 14.56 14.96 20.64
N ALA A 158 15.11 16.17 20.79
CA ALA A 158 14.33 17.38 20.77
C ALA A 158 13.71 17.57 19.38
N ILE A 159 12.38 17.56 19.32
CA ILE A 159 11.64 17.91 18.12
C ILE A 159 11.11 19.32 18.30
N GLU A 160 11.57 20.21 17.43
CA GLU A 160 11.11 21.59 17.36
C GLU A 160 9.85 21.67 16.52
N PHE A 161 8.82 22.31 17.06
CA PHE A 161 7.54 22.50 16.38
C PHE A 161 7.32 23.99 16.15
N HIS A 162 7.13 24.34 14.89
CA HIS A 162 6.78 25.70 14.48
C HIS A 162 5.27 25.91 14.64
N THR A 163 4.83 27.13 14.98
CA THR A 163 3.39 27.44 15.09
C THR A 163 2.59 27.19 13.82
N THR A 164 3.24 27.16 12.65
CA THR A 164 2.60 26.86 11.36
C THR A 164 2.10 25.43 11.26
N THR A 165 2.65 24.51 12.06
CA THR A 165 2.27 23.09 12.07
C THR A 165 1.38 22.73 13.27
N LEU A 166 1.03 23.71 14.10
CA LEU A 166 0.25 23.50 15.31
C LEU A 166 -1.16 24.04 15.14
N ASP A 167 -2.14 23.26 15.59
CA ASP A 167 -3.52 23.69 15.58
C ASP A 167 -3.76 24.72 16.71
N SER A 168 -4.76 25.55 16.45
CA SER A 168 -5.23 26.74 17.16
C SER A 168 -5.36 26.59 18.67
N ASP A 169 -5.61 25.38 19.20
CA ASP A 169 -5.84 25.21 20.64
C ASP A 169 -4.57 25.51 21.47
N PHE A 170 -3.38 25.22 20.94
CA PHE A 170 -2.09 25.54 21.59
C PHE A 170 -1.69 27.02 21.43
N LEU A 171 -2.38 27.74 20.55
CA LEU A 171 -2.08 29.11 20.18
C LEU A 171 -3.04 30.09 20.88
N GLY A 172 -2.49 31.17 21.40
CA GLY A 172 -3.25 32.30 21.92
C GLY A 172 -3.71 33.26 20.81
N PRO A 173 -4.38 34.36 21.17
CA PRO A 173 -4.94 35.33 20.21
C PRO A 173 -3.94 35.94 19.21
N ASN A 174 -2.64 35.88 19.51
CA ASN A 174 -1.56 36.44 18.70
C ASN A 174 -0.72 35.37 18.00
N ASN A 175 -1.24 34.14 17.83
CA ASN A 175 -0.48 32.95 17.39
C ASN A 175 0.75 32.65 18.27
N GLN A 176 0.73 33.12 19.52
CA GLN A 176 1.76 32.84 20.51
C GLN A 176 1.39 31.59 21.29
N PHE A 177 2.37 30.76 21.63
CA PHE A 177 2.11 29.59 22.46
C PHE A 177 1.55 29.96 23.83
N LYS A 178 0.49 29.26 24.23
CA LYS A 178 0.01 29.31 25.60
C LYS A 178 0.94 28.48 26.49
N TYR A 179 1.97 29.14 27.03
CA TYR A 179 3.02 28.50 27.82
C TYR A 179 2.51 27.50 28.89
N ASN A 180 1.45 27.87 29.62
CA ASN A 180 0.88 27.01 30.67
C ASN A 180 0.22 25.74 30.11
N GLU A 181 -0.43 25.83 28.94
CA GLU A 181 -1.02 24.66 28.28
C GLU A 181 0.09 23.76 27.73
N TYR A 182 1.10 24.36 27.11
CA TYR A 182 2.28 23.65 26.62
C TYR A 182 3.05 22.92 27.74
N GLN A 183 3.31 23.58 28.88
CA GLN A 183 4.00 22.95 30.02
C GLN A 183 3.22 21.78 30.62
N SER A 184 1.89 21.84 30.59
CA SER A 184 1.03 20.79 31.14
C SER A 184 0.72 19.66 30.14
N ALA A 185 0.96 19.87 28.84
CA ALA A 185 0.68 18.90 27.77
C ALA A 185 1.31 17.52 27.99
N PRO A 186 2.60 17.37 28.41
CA PRO A 186 3.16 16.04 28.70
C PRO A 186 2.41 15.28 29.83
N GLY A 187 1.83 16.03 30.78
CA GLY A 187 1.00 15.48 31.85
C GLY A 187 -0.37 14.97 31.37
N GLN A 188 -0.92 15.56 30.30
CA GLN A 188 -2.21 15.20 29.72
C GLN A 188 -2.18 13.82 29.04
N LEU A 189 -3.35 13.24 28.81
CA LEU A 189 -3.46 12.03 27.98
C LEU A 189 -2.94 12.33 26.58
N TRP A 190 -2.06 11.49 26.06
CA TRP A 190 -1.56 11.61 24.69
C TRP A 190 -1.54 10.24 24.00
N GLU A 191 -1.56 10.27 22.68
CA GLU A 191 -1.45 9.11 21.81
C GLU A 191 -0.42 9.44 20.73
N ILE A 192 0.54 8.56 20.50
CA ILE A 192 1.51 8.72 19.42
C ILE A 192 1.08 7.81 18.28
N TYR A 193 1.05 8.38 17.07
CA TYR A 193 0.79 7.71 15.82
C TYR A 193 2.03 7.84 14.95
N ILE A 194 2.44 6.76 14.31
CA ILE A 194 3.53 6.77 13.34
C ILE A 194 2.91 6.32 12.03
N SER A 195 2.87 7.19 11.03
CA SER A 195 2.47 6.83 9.67
C SER A 195 3.69 6.64 8.78
N TYR A 196 3.65 5.67 7.88
CA TYR A 196 4.75 5.38 6.96
C TYR A 196 4.22 4.61 5.75
N LYS A 197 4.91 4.72 4.63
CA LYS A 197 4.61 3.98 3.40
C LYS A 197 5.61 2.84 3.19
N ASP A 198 5.19 1.77 2.53
CA ASP A 198 6.13 0.80 1.96
C ASP A 198 6.67 1.26 0.60
N ILE A 199 7.54 0.44 0.00
CA ILE A 199 8.11 0.65 -1.34
C ILE A 199 7.05 0.65 -2.46
N TYR A 200 5.85 0.14 -2.18
CA TYR A 200 4.71 0.11 -3.10
C TYR A 200 3.76 1.29 -2.88
N GLY A 201 4.07 2.20 -1.95
CA GLY A 201 3.26 3.37 -1.62
C GLY A 201 2.05 3.07 -0.72
N ARG A 202 1.92 1.85 -0.17
CA ARG A 202 0.84 1.51 0.77
C ARG A 202 1.11 2.15 2.12
N LEU A 203 0.11 2.85 2.65
CA LEU A 203 0.19 3.58 3.91
C LEU A 203 -0.16 2.68 5.11
N PHE A 204 0.67 2.76 6.15
CA PHE A 204 0.52 2.02 7.39
C PHE A 204 0.60 2.96 8.58
N TYR A 205 0.01 2.54 9.71
CA TYR A 205 0.11 3.25 10.97
C TYR A 205 0.54 2.33 12.12
N THR A 206 1.29 2.87 13.06
CA THR A 206 1.54 2.26 14.37
C THR A 206 1.06 3.22 15.45
N LYS A 207 0.23 2.74 16.38
CA LYS A 207 -0.21 3.51 17.55
C LYS A 207 0.54 3.09 18.79
N HIS A 208 1.11 4.07 19.49
CA HIS A 208 1.71 3.93 20.81
C HIS A 208 0.80 4.60 21.86
N PRO A 209 0.11 3.81 22.70
CA PRO A 209 -0.74 4.34 23.76
C PRO A 209 0.11 4.82 24.95
N LYS A 210 -0.38 5.84 25.68
CA LYS A 210 0.23 6.29 26.94
C LYS A 210 0.13 5.24 28.06
N ASN A 211 -0.87 4.36 28.01
CA ASN A 211 -1.04 3.29 29.00
C ASN A 211 -0.05 2.15 28.70
N PRO A 212 0.91 1.85 29.58
CA PRO A 212 1.90 0.80 29.32
C PRO A 212 1.30 -0.62 29.32
N GLN A 213 0.07 -0.79 29.83
CA GLN A 213 -0.64 -2.07 29.75
C GLN A 213 -1.28 -2.31 28.37
N GLU A 214 -1.47 -1.24 27.59
CA GLU A 214 -1.94 -1.36 26.22
C GLU A 214 -0.74 -1.61 25.32
N ARG A 215 -0.79 -2.69 24.54
CA ARG A 215 0.24 -2.96 23.53
C ARG A 215 0.13 -1.94 22.42
N TRP A 216 1.26 -1.60 21.81
CA TRP A 216 1.23 -0.89 20.54
C TRP A 216 0.47 -1.74 19.52
N THR A 217 -0.25 -1.04 18.63
CA THR A 217 -1.10 -1.69 17.62
C THR A 217 -0.71 -1.18 16.26
N THR A 218 -0.41 -2.10 15.35
CA THR A 218 -0.32 -1.78 13.92
C THR A 218 -1.73 -1.59 13.40
N LEU A 219 -2.03 -0.39 12.95
CA LEU A 219 -3.34 0.01 12.46
C LEU A 219 -3.21 0.19 10.96
N GLY A 220 -3.89 -0.67 10.21
CA GLY A 220 -3.88 -0.62 8.76
C GLY A 220 -4.29 -1.94 8.13
N GLU A 221 -5.50 -1.96 7.60
CA GLU A 221 -5.73 -2.52 6.27
C GLU A 221 -5.21 -1.51 5.23
N PRO A 222 -4.70 -1.97 4.07
CA PRO A 222 -4.38 -1.05 2.98
C PRO A 222 -5.62 -0.22 2.67
N GLU A 223 -5.46 1.09 2.47
CA GLU A 223 -6.49 2.09 2.06
C GLU A 223 -7.19 2.89 3.16
N CYS A 224 -7.14 2.50 4.44
CA CYS A 224 -7.70 3.33 5.51
C CYS A 224 -6.65 4.34 5.99
N GLY A 225 -6.35 5.35 5.16
CA GLY A 225 -5.46 6.48 5.46
C GLY A 225 -5.98 7.43 6.56
N ILE A 226 -6.73 6.88 7.51
CA ILE A 226 -7.36 7.61 8.60
C ILE A 226 -6.58 7.29 9.87
N PRO A 227 -5.87 8.26 10.47
CA PRO A 227 -5.32 8.05 11.79
C PRO A 227 -6.48 7.73 12.76
N PRO A 228 -6.38 6.66 13.55
CA PRO A 228 -7.43 6.23 14.47
C PRO A 228 -7.90 7.39 15.35
N GLY A 229 -9.21 7.61 15.42
CA GLY A 229 -9.81 8.68 16.22
C GLY A 229 -10.25 9.93 15.45
N LYS A 230 -9.94 10.07 14.15
CA LYS A 230 -10.70 10.99 13.29
C LYS A 230 -12.03 10.34 12.93
N SER A 231 -13.12 11.11 12.99
CA SER A 231 -14.41 10.61 12.49
C SER A 231 -14.32 10.36 10.97
N LYS A 232 -15.17 9.47 10.44
CA LYS A 232 -15.24 9.22 8.98
C LYS A 232 -15.53 10.52 8.23
N GLU A 233 -16.32 11.39 8.85
CA GLU A 233 -16.72 12.70 8.36
C GLU A 233 -15.55 13.69 8.34
N GLU A 234 -14.73 13.72 9.40
CA GLU A 234 -13.53 14.57 9.49
C GLU A 234 -12.48 14.15 8.46
N SER A 235 -12.30 12.84 8.28
CA SER A 235 -11.41 12.27 7.27
C SER A 235 -11.88 12.56 5.85
N SER A 236 -13.20 12.52 5.61
CA SER A 236 -13.79 12.83 4.30
C SER A 236 -13.59 14.30 3.94
N ARG A 237 -13.70 15.21 4.92
CA ARG A 237 -13.45 16.65 4.71
C ARG A 237 -11.99 16.96 4.40
N GLU A 238 -11.04 16.30 5.07
CA GLU A 238 -9.61 16.46 4.77
C GLU A 238 -9.24 15.91 3.39
N LEU A 239 -9.86 14.80 2.98
CA LEU A 239 -9.68 14.23 1.66
C LEU A 239 -10.23 15.19 0.56
N GLU A 240 -11.35 15.86 0.82
CA GLU A 240 -11.90 16.88 -0.07
C GLU A 240 -11.00 18.12 -0.19
N LEU A 241 -10.39 18.56 0.93
CA LEU A 241 -9.41 19.65 0.95
C LEU A 241 -8.13 19.30 0.17
N CYS A 242 -7.66 18.05 0.24
CA CYS A 242 -6.50 17.60 -0.54
C CYS A 242 -6.80 17.53 -2.06
N LYS A 243 -8.02 17.14 -2.43
CA LYS A 243 -8.47 17.14 -3.83
C LYS A 243 -8.60 18.55 -4.41
N THR A 244 -9.05 19.51 -3.60
CA THR A 244 -9.15 20.91 -4.05
C THR A 244 -7.78 21.57 -4.20
N ASN A 245 -6.83 21.29 -3.31
CA ASN A 245 -5.46 21.82 -3.41
C ASN A 245 -4.62 21.17 -4.53
N SER A 246 -4.93 19.94 -4.92
CA SER A 246 -4.28 19.29 -6.08
C SER A 246 -4.83 19.76 -7.43
N GLN A 247 -6.06 20.28 -7.47
CA GLN A 247 -6.64 20.87 -8.69
C GLN A 247 -6.19 22.31 -8.94
N SER A 248 -5.89 23.09 -7.89
CA SER A 248 -5.46 24.49 -8.05
C SER A 248 -4.01 24.67 -8.50
N GLY A 249 -3.19 23.61 -8.52
CA GLY A 249 -1.79 23.65 -8.95
C GLY A 249 -1.53 23.39 -10.44
N SER A 250 -2.57 23.31 -11.29
CA SER A 250 -2.44 22.90 -12.70
C SER A 250 -2.53 24.01 -13.75
N GLU A 251 -2.72 25.28 -13.35
CA GLU A 251 -2.59 26.41 -14.29
C GLU A 251 -1.12 26.83 -14.42
N TRP A 252 -0.39 26.15 -15.30
CA TRP A 252 0.84 26.69 -15.85
C TRP A 252 0.50 27.90 -16.73
N PRO A 253 1.07 29.09 -16.49
CA PRO A 253 0.86 30.23 -17.37
C PRO A 253 1.45 29.89 -18.73
N GLY A 254 0.57 29.82 -19.74
CA GLY A 254 0.95 29.52 -21.12
C GLY A 254 2.02 30.48 -21.61
N LEU A 255 3.13 29.90 -22.10
CA LEU A 255 4.01 30.59 -23.02
C LEU A 255 3.19 30.92 -24.28
N HIS A 256 2.91 32.20 -24.49
CA HIS A 256 2.55 32.72 -25.79
C HIS A 256 3.83 32.97 -26.58
N ASP A 257 3.95 32.28 -27.71
CA ASP A 257 4.84 32.65 -28.83
C ASP A 257 4.40 33.99 -29.46
#